data_AF-A0A836WDJ5-F1
#
_entry.id   AF-A0A836WDJ5-F1
#
_cell.length_a   1.000
_cell.length_b   1.000
_cell.length_c   1.000
_cell.angle_alpha   90.00
_cell.angle_beta   90.00
_cell.angle_gamma   90.00
#
_symmetry.space_group_name_H-M   'P 1'
#
loop_
_entity.id
_entity.type
_entity.pdbx_description
1 polymer ?
#
loop_
_entity_poly.entity_id
_entity_poly.type
_entity_poly.pdbx_seq_one_letter_code
_entity_poly.pdbx_strand_id
1 'polypeptide(L)'
;MKIKTFFTKIILVVFLLGTTSFYFACQSESKNDVNNEVEQDLENEGALSDELNKTKQVFYSLPSPIETALLLKRAGAKFNEEYLNPVDNISKYTTQKLMALNLGVYSADLSFVSMFDQSQLSVKYLSATKKLADELGILNAVDQSIFERMDSNIDNTDSL
;
A
#
# COMPACT_ATOMS: atom_id res chain seq x y z
N MET A 1 39.28 12.04 -49.31
CA MET A 1 38.69 12.67 -48.11
C MET A 1 37.14 12.76 -48.11
N LYS A 2 36.42 12.45 -49.20
CA LYS A 2 34.94 12.62 -49.28
C LYS A 2 34.11 11.40 -48.82
N ILE A 3 34.70 10.20 -48.76
CA ILE A 3 33.99 8.96 -48.38
C ILE A 3 33.80 8.82 -46.86
N LYS A 4 34.81 9.19 -46.05
CA LYS A 4 34.68 9.16 -44.58
C LYS A 4 33.58 10.10 -44.10
N THR A 5 33.51 11.32 -44.65
CA THR A 5 32.48 12.32 -44.31
C THR A 5 31.06 11.92 -44.74
N PHE A 6 30.92 11.02 -45.72
CA PHE A 6 29.62 10.50 -46.15
C PHE A 6 29.10 9.45 -45.17
N PHE A 7 29.97 8.52 -44.74
CA PHE A 7 29.61 7.53 -43.71
C PHE A 7 29.33 8.16 -42.34
N THR A 8 30.08 9.21 -41.94
CA THR A 8 29.80 9.91 -40.67
C THR A 8 28.44 10.61 -40.69
N LYS A 9 28.01 11.16 -41.84
CA LYS A 9 26.68 11.78 -41.99
C LYS A 9 25.55 10.76 -41.98
N ILE A 10 25.75 9.57 -42.54
CA ILE A 10 24.76 8.48 -42.50
C ILE A 10 24.57 7.97 -41.06
N ILE A 11 25.65 7.80 -40.31
CA ILE A 11 25.59 7.38 -38.89
C ILE A 11 24.88 8.43 -38.03
N LEU A 12 25.12 9.73 -38.28
CA LEU A 12 24.44 10.83 -37.57
C LEU A 12 22.93 10.90 -37.86
N VAL A 13 22.50 10.60 -39.09
CA VAL A 13 21.08 10.60 -39.48
C VAL A 13 20.34 9.40 -38.89
N VAL A 14 20.97 8.22 -38.81
CA VAL A 14 20.38 7.02 -38.17
C VAL A 14 20.25 7.20 -36.66
N PHE A 15 21.20 7.89 -36.01
CA PHE A 15 21.12 8.21 -34.59
C PHE A 15 20.00 9.23 -34.27
N LEU A 16 19.75 10.18 -35.17
CA LEU A 16 18.69 11.19 -35.02
C LEU A 16 17.27 10.62 -35.23
N LEU A 17 17.13 9.59 -36.09
CA LEU A 17 15.87 8.89 -36.35
C LEU A 17 15.54 7.82 -35.31
N GLY A 18 16.53 7.30 -34.58
CA GLY A 18 16.34 6.31 -33.51
C GLY A 18 15.76 6.89 -32.20
N THR A 19 15.89 8.19 -31.98
CA THR A 19 15.47 8.85 -30.73
C THR A 19 14.02 9.36 -30.74
N THR A 20 13.32 9.32 -31.87
CA THR A 20 11.92 9.78 -31.97
C THR A 20 10.89 8.73 -31.56
N SER A 21 11.29 7.47 -31.32
CA SER A 21 10.37 6.39 -30.93
C SER A 21 10.16 6.25 -29.41
N PHE A 22 10.75 7.12 -28.58
CA PHE A 22 10.60 7.09 -27.11
C PHE A 22 9.69 8.19 -26.53
N TYR A 23 9.07 9.05 -27.35
CA TYR A 23 8.28 10.20 -26.87
C TYR A 23 6.75 10.05 -26.96
N PHE A 24 6.21 8.87 -27.29
CA PHE A 24 4.76 8.60 -27.27
C PHE A 24 4.29 7.74 -26.08
N ALA A 25 5.08 7.68 -25.01
CA ALA A 25 4.63 7.11 -23.75
C ALA A 25 4.19 8.22 -22.79
N CYS A 26 2.87 8.33 -22.62
CA CYS A 26 2.17 9.05 -21.56
C CYS A 26 1.97 10.57 -21.73
N GLN A 27 0.92 10.93 -22.48
CA GLN A 27 0.13 12.14 -22.23
C GLN A 27 -1.15 11.72 -21.51
N SER A 28 -1.12 11.66 -20.18
CA SER A 28 -2.32 11.58 -19.36
C SER A 28 -2.74 13.00 -18.99
N GLU A 29 -3.70 13.54 -19.74
CA GLU A 29 -4.41 14.78 -19.40
C GLU A 29 -5.31 14.50 -18.19
N SER A 30 -4.84 14.82 -16.97
CA SER A 30 -5.71 14.77 -15.78
C SER A 30 -6.52 16.06 -15.68
N LYS A 31 -7.68 16.08 -16.32
CA LYS A 31 -8.78 16.95 -15.89
C LYS A 31 -9.36 16.35 -14.61
N ASN A 32 -8.93 16.89 -13.47
CA ASN A 32 -9.57 16.60 -12.19
C ASN A 32 -10.88 17.38 -12.12
N ASP A 33 -11.94 16.81 -12.68
CA ASP A 33 -13.31 17.13 -12.31
C ASP A 33 -13.70 16.12 -11.22
N VAL A 34 -13.38 16.46 -9.97
CA VAL A 34 -13.81 15.68 -8.79
C VAL A 34 -15.21 16.16 -8.45
N ASN A 35 -16.21 15.54 -9.07
CA ASN A 35 -17.54 15.43 -8.50
C ASN A 35 -18.35 14.32 -9.20
N ASN A 36 -18.95 13.47 -8.35
CA ASN A 36 -20.03 12.52 -8.64
C ASN A 36 -19.67 11.15 -9.21
N GLU A 37 -18.93 10.33 -8.44
CA GLU A 37 -19.00 8.86 -8.56
C GLU A 37 -19.01 8.19 -7.16
N VAL A 38 -19.92 8.62 -6.28
CA VAL A 38 -20.27 7.85 -5.05
C VAL A 38 -21.76 7.52 -4.98
N GLU A 39 -22.58 8.02 -5.91
CA GLU A 39 -24.02 7.72 -5.95
C GLU A 39 -24.39 6.86 -7.15
N GLN A 40 -23.84 5.66 -7.25
CA GLN A 40 -24.46 4.62 -8.08
C GLN A 40 -24.05 3.21 -7.64
N ASP A 41 -24.42 2.81 -6.41
CA ASP A 41 -24.39 1.37 -6.06
C ASP A 41 -25.46 0.94 -5.04
N LEU A 42 -26.54 1.73 -4.91
CA LEU A 42 -27.65 1.43 -3.97
C LEU A 42 -28.83 0.69 -4.61
N GLU A 43 -28.74 0.24 -5.87
CA GLU A 43 -29.85 -0.48 -6.54
C GLU A 43 -29.76 -2.01 -6.42
N ASN A 44 -28.79 -2.57 -5.68
CA ASN A 44 -28.64 -4.02 -5.54
C ASN A 44 -28.41 -4.48 -4.08
N GLU A 45 -29.26 -4.00 -3.16
CA GLU A 45 -29.22 -4.33 -1.73
C GLU A 45 -29.16 -5.84 -1.44
N GLY A 46 -29.80 -6.67 -2.28
CA GLY A 46 -29.80 -8.13 -2.11
C GLY A 46 -28.44 -8.78 -2.41
N ALA A 47 -27.80 -8.43 -3.52
CA ALA A 47 -26.50 -8.99 -3.91
C ALA A 47 -25.36 -8.46 -3.02
N LEU A 48 -25.41 -7.18 -2.64
CA LEU A 48 -24.45 -6.56 -1.74
C LEU A 48 -24.56 -7.14 -0.32
N SER A 49 -25.77 -7.42 0.16
CA SER A 49 -26.01 -8.06 1.46
C SER A 49 -25.42 -9.48 1.50
N ASP A 50 -25.63 -10.28 0.46
CA ASP A 50 -25.08 -11.64 0.38
C ASP A 50 -23.55 -11.65 0.30
N GLU A 51 -22.95 -10.71 -0.43
CA GLU A 51 -21.50 -10.55 -0.50
C GLU A 51 -20.93 -10.11 0.86
N LEU A 52 -21.53 -9.10 1.50
CA LEU A 52 -21.16 -8.66 2.85
C LEU A 52 -21.28 -9.78 3.89
N ASN A 53 -22.32 -10.62 3.79
CA ASN A 53 -22.51 -11.76 4.68
C ASN A 53 -21.43 -12.83 4.48
N LYS A 54 -21.03 -13.11 3.24
CA LYS A 54 -19.91 -14.01 2.94
C LYS A 54 -18.59 -13.43 3.46
N THR A 55 -18.33 -12.15 3.27
CA THR A 55 -17.14 -11.48 3.80
C THR A 55 -17.10 -11.57 5.33
N LYS A 56 -18.22 -11.33 6.02
CA LYS A 56 -18.33 -11.51 7.49
C LYS A 56 -18.00 -12.93 7.93
N GLN A 57 -18.51 -13.94 7.22
CA GLN A 57 -18.20 -15.34 7.54
C GLN A 57 -16.70 -15.64 7.42
N VAL A 58 -16.03 -15.10 6.41
CA VAL A 58 -14.57 -15.23 6.26
C VAL A 58 -13.85 -14.52 7.41
N PHE A 59 -14.22 -13.28 7.75
CA PHE A 59 -13.63 -12.54 8.86
C PHE A 59 -13.76 -13.25 10.20
N TYR A 60 -14.90 -13.88 10.50
CA TYR A 60 -15.10 -14.62 11.75
C TYR A 60 -14.38 -15.97 11.80
N SER A 61 -13.96 -16.50 10.65
CA SER A 61 -13.30 -17.80 10.56
C SER A 61 -11.77 -17.69 10.66
N LEU A 62 -11.21 -16.50 10.46
CA LEU A 62 -9.78 -16.27 10.50
C LEU A 62 -9.36 -15.62 11.82
N PRO A 63 -8.27 -16.08 12.45
CA PRO A 63 -7.67 -15.35 13.56
C PRO A 63 -7.26 -13.95 13.10
N SER A 64 -7.29 -12.99 14.02
CA SER A 64 -6.81 -11.64 13.75
C SER A 64 -5.30 -11.63 13.42
N PRO A 65 -4.75 -10.56 12.81
CA PRO A 65 -3.33 -10.49 12.49
C PRO A 65 -2.40 -10.68 13.70
N ILE A 66 -2.75 -10.10 14.86
CA ILE A 66 -1.95 -10.26 16.09
C ILE A 66 -2.03 -11.69 16.64
N GLU A 67 -3.20 -12.32 16.62
CA GLU A 67 -3.37 -13.73 17.02
C GLU A 67 -2.61 -14.66 16.06
N THR A 68 -2.67 -14.38 14.76
CA THR A 68 -1.93 -15.13 13.73
C THR A 68 -0.43 -15.04 13.97
N ALA A 69 0.09 -13.83 14.22
CA ALA A 69 1.50 -13.63 14.53
C ALA A 69 1.91 -14.36 15.80
N LEU A 70 1.06 -14.36 16.83
CA LEU A 70 1.31 -15.08 18.09
C LEU A 70 1.36 -16.60 17.87
N LEU A 71 0.46 -17.15 17.06
CA LEU A 71 0.46 -18.57 16.69
C LEU A 71 1.74 -18.94 15.94
N LEU A 72 2.19 -18.10 14.99
CA LEU A 72 3.45 -18.30 14.27
C LEU A 72 4.65 -18.28 15.22
N LYS A 73 4.73 -17.29 16.12
CA LYS A 73 5.80 -17.19 17.13
C LYS A 73 5.82 -18.43 18.03
N ARG A 74 4.65 -18.90 18.49
CA ARG A 74 4.51 -20.14 19.30
C ARG A 74 4.89 -21.41 18.53
N ALA A 75 4.66 -21.44 17.22
CA ALA A 75 5.10 -22.53 16.35
C ALA A 75 6.62 -22.54 16.11
N GLY A 76 7.36 -21.55 16.61
CA GLY A 76 8.80 -21.44 16.45
C GLY A 76 9.24 -20.74 15.18
N ALA A 77 8.33 -20.03 14.50
CA ALA A 77 8.71 -19.16 13.38
C ALA A 77 9.68 -18.08 13.87
N LYS A 78 10.63 -17.69 13.00
CA LYS A 78 11.53 -16.58 13.26
C LYS A 78 11.06 -15.36 12.49
N PHE A 79 11.36 -14.19 13.03
CA PHE A 79 11.14 -12.94 12.32
C PHE A 79 11.94 -12.93 11.02
N ASN A 80 11.30 -12.50 9.93
CA ASN A 80 11.96 -12.16 8.67
C ASN A 80 11.26 -10.92 8.08
N GLU A 81 12.03 -9.86 7.89
CA GLU A 81 11.54 -8.60 7.32
C GLU A 81 11.10 -8.75 5.86
N GLU A 82 11.63 -9.73 5.12
CA GLU A 82 11.29 -9.96 3.70
C GLU A 82 9.83 -10.39 3.48
N TYR A 83 9.13 -10.85 4.53
CA TYR A 83 7.71 -11.20 4.44
C TYR A 83 6.79 -9.99 4.58
N LEU A 84 7.33 -8.85 4.99
CA LEU A 84 6.57 -7.62 5.15
C LEU A 84 6.45 -6.88 3.83
N ASN A 85 5.42 -6.06 3.71
CA ASN A 85 5.29 -5.10 2.63
C ASN A 85 6.26 -3.93 2.84
N PRO A 86 7.27 -3.74 1.96
CA PRO A 86 8.26 -2.68 2.15
C PRO A 86 7.64 -1.29 2.23
N VAL A 87 8.00 -0.52 3.26
CA VAL A 87 7.48 0.84 3.50
C VAL A 87 7.71 1.81 2.33
N ASP A 88 8.73 1.56 1.50
CA ASP A 88 8.99 2.34 0.29
C ASP A 88 7.86 2.23 -0.75
N ASN A 89 7.03 1.18 -0.66
CA ASN A 89 5.87 1.00 -1.52
C ASN A 89 4.75 2.01 -1.25
N ILE A 90 4.75 2.74 -0.12
CA ILE A 90 3.68 3.72 0.19
C ILE A 90 3.46 4.68 -0.99
N SER A 91 4.54 5.18 -1.59
CA SER A 91 4.50 6.09 -2.74
C SER A 91 3.86 5.49 -4.00
N LYS A 92 3.71 4.16 -4.07
CA LYS A 92 3.15 3.44 -5.21
C LYS A 92 1.63 3.28 -5.12
N TYR A 93 1.01 3.55 -3.96
CA TYR A 93 -0.43 3.44 -3.79
C TYR A 93 -1.11 4.76 -4.16
N THR A 94 -1.39 4.93 -5.44
CA THR A 94 -1.84 6.21 -6.01
C THR A 94 -3.36 6.37 -6.06
N THR A 95 -4.12 5.32 -5.78
CA THR A 95 -5.59 5.35 -5.80
C THR A 95 -6.14 5.03 -4.42
N GLN A 96 -7.33 5.57 -4.10
CA GLN A 96 -7.99 5.32 -2.81
C GLN A 96 -8.19 3.81 -2.55
N LYS A 97 -8.54 3.05 -3.59
CA LYS A 97 -8.66 1.58 -3.50
C LYS A 97 -7.34 0.92 -3.09
N LEU A 98 -6.22 1.33 -3.68
CA LEU A 98 -4.90 0.79 -3.33
C LEU A 98 -4.48 1.22 -1.92
N MET A 99 -4.72 2.48 -1.56
CA MET A 99 -4.42 2.99 -0.22
C MET A 99 -5.23 2.24 0.85
N ALA A 100 -6.53 2.06 0.65
CA ALA A 100 -7.41 1.35 1.60
C ALA A 100 -7.02 -0.12 1.76
N LEU A 101 -6.71 -0.81 0.65
CA LEU A 101 -6.23 -2.19 0.71
C LEU A 101 -4.92 -2.28 1.50
N ASN A 102 -3.97 -1.40 1.18
CA ASN A 102 -2.64 -1.46 1.80
C ASN A 102 -2.63 -0.91 3.22
N LEU A 103 -3.58 -0.07 3.62
CA LEU A 103 -3.80 0.29 5.02
C LEU A 103 -4.04 -0.97 5.87
N GLY A 104 -4.86 -1.90 5.36
CA GLY A 104 -5.08 -3.20 6.00
C GLY A 104 -3.81 -4.05 6.06
N VAL A 105 -3.03 -4.08 4.96
CA VAL A 105 -1.76 -4.81 4.89
C VAL A 105 -0.74 -4.26 5.90
N TYR A 106 -0.50 -2.94 5.94
CA TYR A 106 0.43 -2.35 6.90
C TYR A 106 -0.05 -2.49 8.36
N SER A 107 -1.36 -2.53 8.60
CA SER A 107 -1.90 -2.84 9.94
C SER A 107 -1.62 -4.29 10.36
N ALA A 108 -1.70 -5.24 9.43
CA ALA A 108 -1.35 -6.63 9.68
C ALA A 108 0.16 -6.80 9.88
N ASP A 109 0.97 -6.17 9.02
CA ASP A 109 2.43 -6.18 9.14
C ASP A 109 2.88 -5.54 10.45
N LEU A 110 2.26 -4.43 10.87
CA LEU A 110 2.49 -3.79 12.16
C LEU A 110 2.22 -4.77 13.32
N SER A 111 1.13 -5.53 13.24
CA SER A 111 0.81 -6.55 14.24
C SER A 111 1.88 -7.65 14.28
N PHE A 112 2.40 -8.05 13.11
CA PHE A 112 3.47 -9.04 13.02
C PHE A 112 4.80 -8.52 13.59
N VAL A 113 5.27 -7.34 13.17
CA VAL A 113 6.54 -6.78 13.68
C VAL A 113 6.47 -6.52 15.19
N SER A 114 5.32 -6.06 15.67
CA SER A 114 5.06 -5.87 17.10
C SER A 114 5.16 -7.20 17.84
N MET A 115 4.45 -8.24 17.38
CA MET A 115 4.48 -9.56 18.01
C MET A 115 5.88 -10.19 18.08
N PHE A 116 6.77 -9.84 17.16
CA PHE A 116 8.16 -10.29 17.13
C PHE A 116 9.15 -9.33 17.79
N ASP A 117 8.65 -8.38 18.58
CA ASP A 117 9.42 -7.44 19.41
C ASP A 117 10.40 -6.58 18.56
N GLN A 118 10.01 -6.24 17.33
CA GLN A 118 10.82 -5.43 16.40
C GLN A 118 10.48 -3.94 16.50
N SER A 119 10.71 -3.32 17.66
CA SER A 119 10.30 -1.94 17.97
C SER A 119 10.61 -0.89 16.88
N GLN A 120 11.83 -0.90 16.34
CA GLN A 120 12.24 0.06 15.31
C GLN A 120 11.42 -0.10 14.02
N LEU A 121 11.08 -1.34 13.66
CA LEU A 121 10.20 -1.63 12.53
C LEU A 121 8.76 -1.27 12.87
N SER A 122 8.27 -1.60 14.07
CA SER A 122 6.94 -1.20 14.52
C SER A 122 6.68 0.30 14.36
N VAL A 123 7.63 1.17 14.72
CA VAL A 123 7.50 2.63 14.49
C VAL A 123 7.35 2.98 13.01
N LYS A 124 8.16 2.35 12.13
CA LYS A 124 8.09 2.58 10.69
C LYS A 124 6.74 2.14 10.11
N TYR A 125 6.25 0.96 10.50
CA TYR A 125 4.98 0.42 10.01
C TYR A 125 3.79 1.20 10.59
N LEU A 126 3.85 1.67 11.84
CA LEU A 126 2.86 2.59 12.40
C LEU A 126 2.80 3.91 11.63
N SER A 127 3.96 4.46 11.27
CA SER A 127 4.04 5.69 10.46
C SER A 127 3.45 5.48 9.05
N ALA A 128 3.70 4.31 8.45
CA ALA A 128 3.10 3.92 7.17
C ALA A 128 1.57 3.85 7.24
N THR A 129 1.05 3.18 8.27
CA THR A 129 -0.40 3.07 8.54
C THR A 129 -1.03 4.44 8.76
N LYS A 130 -0.43 5.29 9.62
CA LYS A 130 -0.89 6.67 9.87
C LYS A 130 -0.94 7.49 8.58
N LYS A 131 0.11 7.41 7.74
CA LYS A 131 0.18 8.14 6.48
C LYS A 131 -0.93 7.73 5.51
N LEU A 132 -1.18 6.43 5.34
CA LEU A 132 -2.27 5.97 4.48
C LEU A 132 -3.65 6.37 5.02
N ALA A 133 -3.84 6.33 6.34
CA ALA A 133 -5.08 6.79 6.97
C ALA A 133 -5.32 8.29 6.78
N ASP A 134 -4.25 9.09 6.80
CA ASP A 134 -4.28 10.53 6.52
C ASP A 134 -4.61 10.81 5.05
N GLU A 135 -3.94 10.13 4.11
CA GLU A 135 -4.20 10.26 2.67
C GLU A 135 -5.63 9.83 2.28
N LEU A 136 -6.22 8.89 3.02
CA LEU A 136 -7.62 8.47 2.87
C LEU A 136 -8.61 9.43 3.54
N GLY A 137 -8.14 10.42 4.31
CA GLY A 137 -8.98 11.36 5.04
C GLY A 137 -9.73 10.77 6.24
N ILE A 138 -9.33 9.57 6.68
CA ILE A 138 -10.00 8.85 7.78
C ILE A 138 -9.28 9.02 9.13
N LEU A 139 -8.13 9.71 9.16
CA LEU A 139 -7.34 9.87 10.38
C LEU A 139 -8.15 10.53 11.52
N ASN A 140 -8.98 11.53 11.19
CA ASN A 140 -9.84 12.22 12.16
C ASN A 140 -11.01 11.35 12.66
N ALA A 141 -11.35 10.27 11.96
CA ALA A 141 -12.37 9.32 12.38
C ALA A 141 -11.79 8.24 13.32
N VAL A 142 -10.46 8.13 13.39
CA VAL A 142 -9.76 7.25 14.34
C VAL A 142 -9.49 8.06 15.62
N ASP A 143 -9.83 7.48 16.77
CA ASP A 143 -9.52 8.12 18.05
C ASP A 143 -8.01 8.28 18.20
N GLN A 144 -7.56 9.51 18.41
CA GLN A 144 -6.16 9.87 18.59
C GLN A 144 -5.52 9.11 19.75
N SER A 145 -6.32 8.70 20.76
CA SER A 145 -5.87 7.86 21.87
C SER A 145 -5.33 6.50 21.41
N ILE A 146 -5.80 5.97 20.27
CA ILE A 146 -5.28 4.72 19.68
C ILE A 146 -3.83 4.93 19.25
N PHE A 147 -3.55 6.03 18.55
CA PHE A 147 -2.19 6.33 18.11
C PHE A 147 -1.25 6.64 19.27
N GLU A 148 -1.71 7.36 20.29
CA GLU A 148 -0.92 7.65 21.49
C GLU A 148 -0.58 6.38 22.28
N ARG A 149 -1.53 5.47 22.40
CA ARG A 149 -1.29 4.14 23.00
C ARG A 149 -0.29 3.35 22.18
N MET A 150 -0.41 3.38 20.85
CA MET A 150 0.54 2.68 19.98
C MET A 150 1.96 3.26 20.05
N ASP A 151 2.10 4.58 20.11
CA ASP A 151 3.40 5.25 20.23
C ASP A 151 4.03 4.99 21.62
N SER A 152 3.23 4.99 22.69
CA SER A 152 3.72 4.77 24.07
C SER A 152 3.99 3.30 24.42
N ASN A 153 3.38 2.36 23.69
CA ASN A 153 3.51 0.92 23.93
C ASN A 153 4.18 0.19 22.76
N ILE A 154 4.88 0.91 21.87
CA ILE A 154 5.51 0.31 20.69
C ILE A 154 6.54 -0.79 21.05
N ASP A 155 7.08 -0.73 22.27
CA ASP A 155 8.03 -1.70 22.85
C ASP A 155 7.35 -2.80 23.69
N ASN A 156 6.02 -2.75 23.82
CA ASN A 156 5.24 -3.65 24.66
C ASN A 156 4.01 -4.20 23.92
N THR A 157 4.23 -5.32 23.24
CA THR A 157 3.24 -6.07 22.46
C THR A 157 1.96 -6.37 23.23
N ASP A 158 2.03 -6.67 24.53
CA ASP A 158 0.86 -6.99 25.35
C ASP A 158 0.01 -5.75 25.70
N SER A 159 0.52 -4.54 25.45
CA SER A 159 -0.13 -3.26 25.76
C SER A 159 -0.63 -2.49 24.54
N LEU A 160 -0.40 -3.04 23.34
CA LEU A 160 -0.92 -2.56 22.05
C LEU A 160 -2.32 -3.12 21.79
#